data_AF-A0A1F5G0V6-F1
#
_entry.id   AF-A0A1F5G0V6-F1
#
_cell.length_a   1.000
_cell.length_b   1.000
_cell.length_c   1.000
_cell.angle_alpha   90.00
_cell.angle_beta   90.00
_cell.angle_gamma   90.00
#
_symmetry.space_group_name_H-M   'P 1'
#
loop_
_entity.id
_entity.type
_entity.pdbx_description
1 polymer ?
#
loop_
_entity_poly.entity_id
_entity_poly.type
_entity_poly.pdbx_seq_one_letter_code
_entity_poly.pdbx_strand_id
1 'polypeptide(L)'
;MRSETWLADQLDFLLSKYFSNIKLSNPVEIKWGKEAKFRFGSIRLYPKSTKGTGGTKGIRRIIRRVSFDKEPKKSIITITSMFKSPKVPIKVVEYTICHELCHYAHGFSSSNKRLFRHPHHGGVVNQELTERGAGDLIGAFKKWLKEYRKMILQKRTRV
;
A
#
# COMPACT_ATOMS: atom_id res chain seq x y z
N MET A 1 7.69 16.99 -6.64
CA MET A 1 6.71 16.30 -5.77
C MET A 1 6.28 15.02 -6.48
N ARG A 2 6.11 13.89 -5.79
CA ARG A 2 5.78 12.61 -6.42
C ARG A 2 4.36 12.66 -7.00
N SER A 3 4.19 12.17 -8.24
CA SER A 3 2.92 12.18 -8.99
C SER A 3 2.04 10.95 -8.69
N GLU A 4 0.82 10.94 -9.21
CA GLU A 4 -0.04 9.74 -9.23
C GLU A 4 0.61 8.61 -10.05
N THR A 5 1.23 8.95 -11.20
CA THR A 5 1.91 7.99 -12.08
C THR A 5 3.08 7.31 -11.38
N TRP A 6 3.92 8.09 -10.69
CA TRP A 6 5.02 7.55 -9.89
C TRP A 6 4.51 6.56 -8.84
N LEU A 7 3.39 6.87 -8.17
CA LEU A 7 2.83 5.99 -7.14
C LEU A 7 2.31 4.67 -7.74
N ALA A 8 1.67 4.74 -8.91
CA ALA A 8 1.23 3.55 -9.64
C ALA A 8 2.43 2.70 -10.09
N ASP A 9 3.48 3.32 -10.62
CA ASP A 9 4.71 2.62 -11.02
C ASP A 9 5.40 1.94 -9.82
N GLN A 10 5.35 2.54 -8.63
CA GLN A 10 5.85 1.91 -7.40
C GLN A 10 5.01 0.69 -7.01
N LEU A 11 3.68 0.76 -7.10
CA LEU A 11 2.83 -0.41 -6.83
C LEU A 11 3.18 -1.55 -7.79
N ASP A 12 3.27 -1.25 -9.09
CA ASP A 12 3.59 -2.23 -10.13
C ASP A 12 4.96 -2.87 -9.87
N PHE A 13 5.98 -2.06 -9.57
CA PHE A 13 7.32 -2.53 -9.23
C PHE A 13 7.31 -3.46 -8.01
N LEU A 14 6.70 -3.04 -6.90
CA LEU A 14 6.71 -3.81 -5.65
C LEU A 14 5.89 -5.09 -5.74
N LEU A 15 4.76 -5.06 -6.46
CA LEU A 15 3.99 -6.25 -6.78
C LEU A 15 4.86 -7.26 -7.54
N SER A 16 5.55 -6.81 -8.60
CA SER A 16 6.40 -7.69 -9.40
C SER A 16 7.61 -8.23 -8.63
N LYS A 17 8.18 -7.42 -7.73
CA LYS A 17 9.42 -7.75 -7.01
C LYS A 17 9.19 -8.67 -5.82
N TYR A 18 8.17 -8.39 -4.99
CA TYR A 18 7.98 -9.05 -3.69
C TYR A 18 6.70 -9.88 -3.60
N PHE A 19 5.73 -9.66 -4.49
CA PHE A 19 4.40 -10.26 -4.42
C PHE A 19 3.99 -10.97 -5.72
N SER A 20 4.96 -11.36 -6.55
CA SER A 20 4.73 -12.04 -7.84
C SER A 20 4.02 -13.40 -7.70
N ASN A 21 4.15 -14.04 -6.54
CA ASN A 21 3.50 -15.31 -6.22
C ASN A 21 2.04 -15.16 -5.72
N ILE A 22 1.54 -13.94 -5.53
CA ILE A 22 0.17 -13.73 -5.04
C ILE A 22 -0.81 -13.78 -6.21
N LYS A 23 -1.86 -14.59 -6.05
CA LYS A 23 -3.02 -14.54 -6.92
C LYS A 23 -3.87 -13.30 -6.59
N LEU A 24 -3.91 -12.34 -7.51
CA LEU A 24 -4.82 -11.19 -7.41
C LEU A 24 -6.26 -11.64 -7.68
N SER A 25 -7.04 -11.91 -6.63
CA SER A 25 -8.46 -12.24 -6.75
C SER A 25 -9.31 -11.08 -7.25
N ASN A 26 -8.79 -9.86 -7.11
CA ASN A 26 -9.44 -8.65 -7.57
C ASN A 26 -8.41 -7.56 -7.89
N PRO A 27 -8.76 -6.56 -8.72
CA PRO A 27 -7.88 -5.43 -9.00
C PRO A 27 -7.45 -4.71 -7.71
N VAL A 28 -6.17 -4.39 -7.64
CA VAL A 28 -5.56 -3.55 -6.60
C VAL A 28 -5.16 -2.24 -7.25
N GLU A 29 -5.75 -1.15 -6.79
CA GLU A 29 -5.44 0.21 -7.21
C GLU A 29 -4.70 0.94 -6.07
N ILE A 30 -3.95 1.98 -6.41
CA ILE A 30 -3.29 2.85 -5.42
C ILE A 30 -3.57 4.31 -5.72
N LYS A 31 -3.73 5.13 -4.68
CA LYS A 31 -3.90 6.58 -4.79
C LYS A 31 -3.31 7.33 -3.60
N TRP A 32 -3.07 8.62 -3.80
CA TRP A 32 -2.81 9.52 -2.68
C TRP A 32 -4.11 9.87 -1.94
N GLY A 33 -4.04 9.91 -0.62
CA GLY A 33 -5.11 10.33 0.28
C GLY A 33 -4.91 11.74 0.82
N LYS A 34 -5.65 12.09 1.88
CA LYS A 34 -5.41 13.31 2.66
C LYS A 34 -4.10 13.18 3.46
N GLU A 35 -3.57 14.33 3.88
CA GLU A 35 -2.42 14.35 4.78
C GLU A 35 -2.83 13.79 6.14
N ALA A 36 -2.05 12.81 6.63
CA ALA A 36 -2.26 12.15 7.90
C ALA A 36 -0.93 12.00 8.64
N LYS A 37 -0.90 12.41 9.91
CA LYS A 37 0.31 12.46 10.76
C LYS A 37 0.72 11.10 11.33
N PHE A 38 -0.23 10.19 11.53
CA PHE A 38 0.01 8.93 12.26
C PHE A 38 -0.43 7.66 11.52
N ARG A 39 -1.26 7.80 10.48
CA ARG A 39 -1.70 6.69 9.62
C ARG A 39 -1.21 6.93 8.20
N PHE A 40 -0.13 6.26 7.83
CA PHE A 40 0.57 6.54 6.57
C PHE A 40 -0.01 5.77 5.36
N GLY A 41 -0.66 4.64 5.61
CA GLY A 41 -1.31 3.79 4.60
C GLY A 41 -2.66 3.27 5.09
N SER A 42 -3.47 2.79 4.15
CA SER A 42 -4.63 1.95 4.41
C SER A 42 -5.07 1.24 3.12
N ILE A 43 -5.65 0.05 3.25
CA ILE A 43 -6.31 -0.66 2.15
C ILE A 43 -7.77 -0.93 2.46
N ARG A 44 -8.64 -0.74 1.46
CA ARG A 44 -10.09 -1.01 1.57
C ARG A 44 -10.61 -1.74 0.34
N LEU A 45 -11.49 -2.71 0.57
CA LEU A 45 -12.28 -3.34 -0.49
C LEU A 45 -13.51 -2.48 -0.77
N TYR A 46 -13.69 -2.09 -2.01
CA TYR A 46 -14.88 -1.39 -2.48
C TYR A 46 -15.82 -2.38 -3.17
N PRO A 47 -17.14 -2.29 -2.90
CA PRO A 47 -18.13 -3.09 -3.59
C PRO A 47 -18.13 -2.76 -5.09
N LYS A 48 -18.76 -3.62 -5.89
CA LYS A 48 -18.98 -3.34 -7.31
C LYS A 48 -19.68 -2.00 -7.46
N SER A 49 -19.22 -1.17 -8.39
CA SER A 49 -19.92 0.07 -8.69
C SER A 49 -21.24 -0.28 -9.35
N THR A 50 -22.37 0.04 -8.72
CA THR A 50 -23.69 -0.03 -9.36
C THR A 50 -23.88 1.04 -10.44
N LYS A 51 -22.92 1.97 -10.58
CA LYS A 51 -22.93 3.04 -11.59
C LYS A 51 -21.68 2.96 -12.45
N GLY A 52 -21.85 2.60 -13.72
CA GLY A 52 -20.81 2.65 -14.74
C GLY A 52 -20.21 4.06 -14.80
N THR A 53 -18.99 4.20 -14.30
CA THR A 53 -18.28 5.49 -14.29
C THR A 53 -16.83 5.24 -14.68
N GLY A 54 -16.54 5.58 -15.94
CA GLY A 54 -15.26 6.05 -16.45
C GLY A 54 -14.01 5.30 -15.98
N GLY A 55 -13.59 4.30 -16.75
CA GLY A 55 -12.32 3.61 -16.56
C GLY A 55 -11.14 4.56 -16.36
N THR A 56 -10.43 4.36 -15.25
CA THR A 56 -9.22 5.10 -14.91
C THR A 56 -8.10 4.68 -15.88
N LYS A 57 -7.69 5.59 -16.78
CA LYS A 57 -6.70 5.32 -17.86
C LYS A 57 -5.28 4.97 -17.36
N GLY A 58 -5.02 4.93 -16.05
CA GLY A 58 -3.66 4.85 -15.50
C GLY A 58 -3.10 3.44 -15.22
N ILE A 59 -3.93 2.40 -15.12
CA ILE A 59 -3.54 1.08 -14.57
C ILE A 59 -3.57 -0.03 -15.64
N ARG A 60 -3.26 0.31 -16.90
CA ARG A 60 -3.45 -0.61 -18.03
C ARG A 60 -2.32 -1.63 -18.25
N ARG A 61 -1.19 -1.56 -17.54
CA ARG A 61 0.00 -2.36 -17.91
C ARG A 61 0.04 -3.75 -17.27
N ILE A 62 -0.20 -3.89 -15.95
CA ILE A 62 -0.22 -5.21 -15.28
C ILE A 62 -1.58 -5.91 -15.42
N ILE A 63 -2.69 -5.17 -15.33
CA ILE A 63 -4.06 -5.71 -15.36
C ILE A 63 -4.37 -6.47 -16.67
N ARG A 64 -3.70 -6.17 -17.79
CA ARG A 64 -3.90 -6.86 -19.07
C ARG A 64 -3.61 -8.37 -19.04
N ARG A 65 -2.91 -8.88 -18.02
CA ARG A 65 -2.61 -10.32 -17.89
C ARG A 65 -3.65 -11.11 -17.09
N VAL A 66 -4.64 -10.43 -16.48
CA VAL A 66 -5.69 -11.10 -15.72
C VAL A 66 -7.05 -10.66 -16.28
N SER A 67 -7.65 -11.52 -17.09
CA SER A 67 -9.04 -11.35 -17.52
C SER A 67 -9.94 -11.51 -16.30
N PHE A 68 -10.52 -10.41 -15.82
CA PHE A 68 -11.58 -10.47 -14.82
C PHE A 68 -12.92 -10.53 -15.55
N ASP A 69 -13.60 -11.67 -15.49
CA ASP A 69 -14.78 -11.98 -16.31
C ASP A 69 -16.02 -11.07 -16.05
N LYS A 70 -16.00 -10.24 -15.00
CA LYS A 70 -17.06 -9.29 -14.61
C LYS A 70 -16.43 -8.14 -13.83
N GLU A 71 -16.99 -6.92 -13.86
CA GLU A 71 -16.53 -5.80 -13.01
C GLU A 71 -16.37 -6.25 -11.54
N PRO A 72 -15.14 -6.53 -11.10
CA PRO A 72 -14.93 -7.15 -9.81
C PRO A 72 -14.99 -6.05 -8.73
N LYS A 73 -15.18 -6.47 -7.47
CA LYS A 73 -14.85 -5.59 -6.34
C LYS A 73 -13.41 -5.11 -6.52
N LYS A 74 -13.04 -3.94 -6.02
CA LYS A 74 -11.66 -3.45 -6.13
C LYS A 74 -11.08 -3.09 -4.78
N SER A 75 -9.81 -3.42 -4.59
CA SER A 75 -9.07 -3.02 -3.39
C SER A 75 -8.31 -1.75 -3.71
N ILE A 76 -8.47 -0.71 -2.89
CA ILE A 76 -7.77 0.56 -3.08
C ILE A 76 -6.84 0.78 -1.90
N ILE A 77 -5.54 0.83 -2.19
CA ILE A 77 -4.49 1.29 -1.30
C ILE A 77 -4.48 2.82 -1.32
N THR A 78 -4.51 3.44 -0.15
CA THR A 78 -4.44 4.89 0.00
C THR A 78 -3.22 5.25 0.84
N ILE A 79 -2.30 6.03 0.27
CA ILE A 79 -1.09 6.52 0.95
C ILE A 79 -1.27 8.00 1.30
N THR A 80 -0.84 8.41 2.49
CA THR A 80 -0.88 9.82 2.94
C THR A 80 -0.25 10.78 1.92
N SER A 81 -0.88 11.93 1.64
CA SER A 81 -0.30 12.91 0.69
C SER A 81 1.01 13.54 1.17
N MET A 82 1.31 13.48 2.47
CA MET A 82 2.60 13.90 3.03
C MET A 82 3.78 13.21 2.34
N PHE A 83 3.58 11.97 1.89
CA PHE A 83 4.62 11.18 1.23
C PHE A 83 4.87 11.63 -0.21
N LYS A 84 4.08 12.57 -0.77
CA LYS A 84 4.41 13.22 -2.04
C LYS A 84 5.68 14.07 -1.94
N SER A 85 6.04 14.53 -0.74
CA SER A 85 7.25 15.30 -0.51
C SER A 85 8.51 14.43 -0.65
N PRO A 86 9.52 14.87 -1.44
CA PRO A 86 10.77 14.13 -1.58
C PRO A 86 11.58 14.05 -0.27
N LYS A 87 11.23 14.86 0.75
CA LYS A 87 11.83 14.78 2.09
C LYS A 87 11.53 13.45 2.80
N VAL A 88 10.45 12.75 2.39
CA VAL A 88 10.17 11.40 2.86
C VAL A 88 10.99 10.42 2.01
N PRO A 89 11.87 9.59 2.58
CA PRO A 89 12.67 8.62 1.82
C PRO A 89 11.80 7.66 0.99
N ILE A 90 12.28 7.25 -0.19
CA ILE A 90 11.52 6.34 -1.08
C ILE A 90 11.20 5.02 -0.37
N LYS A 91 12.18 4.42 0.33
CA LYS A 91 11.99 3.18 1.09
C LYS A 91 10.86 3.23 2.13
N VAL A 92 10.54 4.41 2.66
CA VAL A 92 9.42 4.60 3.60
C VAL A 92 8.08 4.48 2.87
N VAL A 93 8.00 5.04 1.65
CA VAL A 93 6.83 4.90 0.79
C VAL A 93 6.68 3.45 0.35
N GLU A 94 7.76 2.83 -0.12
CA GLU A 94 7.77 1.42 -0.53
C GLU A 94 7.37 0.48 0.60
N TYR A 95 7.92 0.67 1.81
CA TYR A 95 7.52 -0.09 3.00
C TYR A 95 6.01 0.03 3.23
N THR A 96 5.46 1.24 3.15
CA THR A 96 4.04 1.47 3.42
C THR A 96 3.16 0.79 2.37
N ILE A 97 3.56 0.81 1.09
CA ILE A 97 2.85 0.07 0.04
C ILE A 97 2.92 -1.44 0.30
N CYS A 98 4.11 -1.98 0.59
CA CYS A 98 4.28 -3.40 0.85
C CYS A 98 3.52 -3.87 2.10
N HIS A 99 3.41 -3.01 3.12
CA HIS A 99 2.62 -3.26 4.31
C HIS A 99 1.14 -3.45 3.98
N GLU A 100 0.57 -2.57 3.15
CA GLU A 100 -0.81 -2.71 2.67
C GLU A 100 -0.99 -3.92 1.74
N LEU A 101 0.03 -4.28 0.95
CA LEU A 101 0.02 -5.50 0.14
C LEU A 101 0.06 -6.77 1.00
N CYS A 102 0.78 -6.78 2.13
CA CYS A 102 0.73 -7.90 3.08
C CYS A 102 -0.69 -8.06 3.64
N HIS A 103 -1.39 -6.96 3.94
CA HIS A 103 -2.81 -7.04 4.31
C HIS A 103 -3.65 -7.70 3.23
N TYR A 104 -3.47 -7.30 1.98
CA TYR A 104 -4.15 -7.92 0.85
C TYR A 104 -3.84 -9.42 0.72
N ALA A 105 -2.55 -9.78 0.81
CA ALA A 105 -2.05 -11.16 0.75
C ALA A 105 -2.70 -12.06 1.80
N HIS A 106 -2.81 -11.54 3.02
CA HIS A 106 -3.41 -12.22 4.17
C HIS A 106 -4.93 -12.31 4.12
N GLY A 107 -5.55 -11.76 3.07
CA GLY A 107 -7.00 -11.78 2.86
C GLY A 107 -7.75 -10.63 3.52
N PHE A 108 -7.06 -9.63 4.07
CA PHE A 108 -7.71 -8.40 4.55
C PHE A 108 -8.03 -7.48 3.38
N SER A 109 -9.20 -6.84 3.41
CA SER A 109 -9.63 -5.87 2.38
C SER A 109 -9.48 -6.42 0.94
N SER A 110 -9.69 -7.71 0.75
CA SER A 110 -9.63 -8.42 -0.54
C SER A 110 -10.79 -9.41 -0.65
N SER A 111 -10.96 -10.01 -1.82
CA SER A 111 -11.88 -11.15 -1.99
C SER A 111 -11.24 -12.50 -1.63
N ASN A 112 -9.99 -12.51 -1.14
CA ASN A 112 -9.29 -13.74 -0.74
C ASN A 112 -9.85 -14.30 0.58
N LYS A 113 -9.67 -15.62 0.80
CA LYS A 113 -9.90 -16.23 2.11
C LYS A 113 -8.94 -15.60 3.12
N ARG A 114 -9.47 -15.21 4.27
CA ARG A 114 -8.69 -14.62 5.36
C ARG A 114 -7.77 -15.67 5.99
N LEU A 115 -6.46 -15.45 5.91
CA LEU A 115 -5.44 -16.35 6.46
C LEU A 115 -5.23 -16.17 7.96
N PHE A 116 -5.53 -14.98 8.51
CA PHE A 116 -5.30 -14.67 9.92
C PHE A 116 -6.51 -14.02 10.59
N ARG A 117 -6.76 -14.34 11.87
CA ARG A 117 -7.82 -13.72 12.66
C ARG A 117 -7.56 -12.23 12.92
N HIS A 118 -6.32 -11.75 12.98
CA HIS A 118 -6.00 -10.33 13.17
C HIS A 118 -4.83 -9.87 12.27
N PRO A 119 -4.88 -8.66 11.70
CA PRO A 119 -3.96 -8.23 10.63
C PRO A 119 -2.50 -7.99 11.04
N HIS A 120 -2.21 -7.84 12.34
CA HIS A 120 -0.87 -7.52 12.84
C HIS A 120 -0.42 -8.39 14.03
N HIS A 121 -1.22 -9.37 14.44
CA HIS A 121 -0.89 -10.15 15.63
C HIS A 121 0.42 -10.92 15.41
N GLY A 122 1.30 -10.90 16.40
CA GLY A 122 2.60 -11.57 16.33
C GLY A 122 3.63 -10.94 15.38
N GLY A 123 3.39 -9.73 14.83
CA GLY A 123 4.32 -9.13 13.89
C GLY A 123 4.30 -9.75 12.49
N VAL A 124 3.21 -10.46 12.15
CA VAL A 124 3.03 -11.22 10.91
C VAL A 124 3.37 -10.44 9.64
N VAL A 125 3.09 -9.13 9.59
CA VAL A 125 3.44 -8.30 8.42
C VAL A 125 4.95 -8.13 8.27
N ASN A 126 5.70 -7.94 9.37
CA ASN A 126 7.15 -7.82 9.29
C ASN A 126 7.80 -9.15 8.92
N GLN A 127 7.24 -10.26 9.42
CA GLN A 127 7.68 -11.60 9.06
C GLN A 127 7.46 -11.84 7.57
N GLU A 128 6.24 -11.62 7.06
CA GLU A 128 5.88 -11.74 5.64
C GLU A 128 6.81 -10.89 4.74
N LEU A 129 7.06 -9.63 5.11
CA LEU A 129 7.99 -8.77 4.38
C LEU A 129 9.42 -9.31 4.39
N THR A 130 9.86 -9.90 5.50
CA THR A 130 11.21 -10.47 5.62
C THR A 130 11.34 -11.72 4.75
N GLU A 131 10.35 -12.62 4.81
CA GLU A 131 10.29 -13.84 3.99
C GLU A 131 10.22 -13.53 2.49
N ARG A 132 9.61 -12.40 2.12
CA ARG A 132 9.58 -11.90 0.74
C ARG A 132 10.85 -11.15 0.29
N GLY A 133 11.86 -11.03 1.15
CA GLY A 133 13.11 -10.34 0.84
C GLY A 133 13.04 -8.81 0.92
N ALA A 134 12.01 -8.25 1.55
CA ALA A 134 11.80 -6.80 1.74
C ALA A 134 12.18 -6.32 3.16
N GLY A 135 13.03 -7.07 3.87
CA GLY A 135 13.44 -6.76 5.24
C GLY A 135 14.16 -5.42 5.40
N ASP A 136 14.88 -4.97 4.36
CA ASP A 136 15.58 -3.68 4.35
C ASP A 136 14.61 -2.49 4.43
N LEU A 137 13.41 -2.61 3.86
CA LEU A 137 12.35 -1.62 3.94
C LEU A 137 11.87 -1.41 5.38
N ILE A 138 11.80 -2.49 6.17
CA ILE A 138 11.40 -2.45 7.59
C ILE A 138 12.39 -1.59 8.38
N GLY A 139 13.70 -1.81 8.16
CA GLY A 139 14.76 -1.05 8.82
C GLY A 139 14.70 0.43 8.46
N ALA A 140 14.56 0.75 7.17
CA ALA A 140 14.44 2.12 6.69
C ALA A 140 13.22 2.84 7.29
N PHE A 141 12.06 2.17 7.33
CA PHE A 141 10.85 2.72 7.90
C PHE A 141 10.97 2.96 9.41
N LYS A 142 11.49 2.00 10.17
CA LYS A 142 11.69 2.15 11.63
C LYS A 142 12.62 3.31 11.96
N LYS A 143 13.73 3.44 11.22
CA LYS A 143 14.68 4.56 11.39
C LYS A 143 13.99 5.90 11.14
N TRP A 144 13.34 6.03 9.99
CA TRP A 144 12.63 7.26 9.63
C TRP A 144 11.51 7.60 10.64
N LEU A 145 10.74 6.60 11.10
CA LEU A 145 9.65 6.80 12.05
C LEU A 145 10.15 7.37 13.39
N LYS A 146 11.33 6.93 13.85
CA LYS A 146 11.97 7.45 15.07
C LYS A 146 12.31 8.93 14.92
N GLU A 147 12.89 9.32 13.79
CA GLU A 147 13.25 10.71 13.48
C GLU A 147 12.00 11.59 13.30
N TYR A 148 11.02 11.11 12.55
CA TYR A 148 9.75 11.78 12.31
C TYR A 148 8.99 12.05 13.62
N ARG A 149 8.95 11.09 14.53
CA ARG A 149 8.33 11.26 15.86
C ARG A 149 9.01 12.36 16.68
N LYS A 150 10.35 12.40 16.67
CA LYS A 150 11.12 13.48 17.34
C LYS A 150 10.76 14.85 16.75
N MET A 151 10.73 14.97 15.43
CA MET A 151 10.37 16.21 14.74
C MET A 151 8.96 16.67 15.11
N ILE A 152 7.96 15.78 15.11
CA ILE A 152 6.59 16.13 15.52
C ILE A 152 6.54 16.61 16.97
N LEU A 153 7.25 15.92 17.87
CA LEU A 153 7.25 16.28 19.29
C LEU A 153 7.86 17.66 19.52
N GLN A 154 9.01 17.94 18.89
CA GLN A 154 9.65 19.26 18.98
C GLN A 154 8.77 20.38 18.43
N LYS A 155 8.03 20.15 17.35
CA LYS A 155 7.07 21.13 16.82
C LYS A 155 5.92 21.41 17.78
N ARG A 156 5.54 20.44 18.62
CA ARG A 156 4.49 20.63 19.64
C ARG A 156 4.98 21.43 20.84
N THR A 157 6.24 21.28 21.24
CA THR A 157 6.83 22.00 22.39
C THR A 157 7.15 23.46 22.08
N ARG A 158 7.19 23.84 20.80
CA ARG A 158 7.44 25.22 20.33
C ARG A 158 6.16 26.02 20.04
N VAL A 159 5.01 25.52 20.49
CA VAL A 159 3.70 26.19 20.47
C VAL A 159 3.30 26.41 21.92
#